data_AF-A0A0R1YHZ2-F1
#
_entry.id   AF-A0A0R1YHZ2-F1
#
_cell.length_a   1.000
_cell.length_b   1.000
_cell.length_c   1.000
_cell.angle_alpha   90.00
_cell.angle_beta   90.00
_cell.angle_gamma   90.00
#
_symmetry.space_group_name_H-M   'P 1'
#
loop_
_entity.id
_entity.type
_entity.pdbx_description
1 polymer ?
#
loop_
_entity_poly.entity_id
_entity_poly.type
_entity_poly.pdbx_seq_one_letter_code
_entity_poly.pdbx_strand_id
1 'polypeptide(L)'
;MKKLRLIMLALLVVLGIEMTTNLTQVDASSTTTTPKSLRGTWYKYSHSGKFSTIKITTHSVTNNGTVYSPSRSGSHKLKVSKWGSWYSFNTGSSSSNLGQFKTEKRLINGSYKKALIRYHGIGTYYVFTQHKYHHDYSFRILD
;
A
#
# COMPACT_ATOMS: atom_id res chain seq x y z
N MET A 1 -42.71 8.40 -39.16
CA MET A 1 -42.73 7.86 -37.77
C MET A 1 -42.51 6.34 -37.67
N LYS A 2 -41.84 5.66 -38.63
CA LYS A 2 -41.52 4.22 -38.53
C LYS A 2 -40.04 3.93 -38.21
N LYS A 3 -39.15 4.92 -38.37
CA LYS A 3 -37.70 4.76 -38.12
C LYS A 3 -37.28 5.04 -36.66
N LEU A 4 -38.10 5.73 -35.86
CA LEU A 4 -37.82 6.01 -34.45
C LEU A 4 -38.19 4.85 -33.51
N ARG A 5 -39.10 3.95 -33.95
CA ARG A 5 -39.53 2.77 -33.17
C ARG A 5 -38.54 1.60 -33.25
N LEU A 6 -37.70 1.53 -34.30
CA LEU A 6 -36.66 0.51 -34.40
C LEU A 6 -35.44 0.80 -33.52
N ILE A 7 -35.16 2.08 -33.23
CA ILE A 7 -34.00 2.45 -32.40
C ILE A 7 -34.28 2.21 -30.91
N MET A 8 -35.54 2.31 -30.46
CA MET A 8 -35.93 1.98 -29.09
C MET A 8 -36.01 0.48 -28.80
N LEU A 9 -36.18 -0.37 -29.81
CA LEU A 9 -36.17 -1.83 -29.62
C LEU A 9 -34.75 -2.44 -29.61
N ALA A 10 -33.75 -1.73 -30.13
CA ALA A 10 -32.36 -2.18 -30.14
C ALA A 10 -31.61 -1.87 -28.83
N LEU A 11 -32.16 -1.04 -27.95
CA LEU A 11 -31.52 -0.66 -26.68
C LEU A 11 -31.79 -1.63 -25.51
N LEU A 12 -32.59 -2.68 -25.72
CA LEU A 12 -33.13 -3.52 -24.63
C LEU A 12 -32.59 -4.96 -24.59
N VAL A 13 -31.52 -5.29 -25.34
CA VAL A 13 -31.08 -6.71 -25.50
C VAL A 13 -29.63 -7.01 -25.08
N VAL A 14 -28.84 -6.06 -24.56
CA VAL A 14 -27.53 -6.42 -23.94
C VAL A 14 -27.29 -5.74 -22.59
N LEU A 15 -28.36 -5.59 -21.82
CA LEU A 15 -28.32 -5.37 -20.38
C LEU A 15 -28.77 -6.67 -19.71
N GLY A 16 -27.92 -7.69 -19.80
CA GLY A 16 -28.26 -9.02 -19.31
C GLY A 16 -27.00 -9.80 -19.02
N ILE A 17 -26.58 -9.71 -17.75
CA ILE A 17 -25.83 -10.74 -17.02
C ILE A 17 -24.40 -10.86 -17.60
N GLU A 18 -23.33 -10.41 -16.95
CA GLU A 18 -22.82 -11.01 -15.72
C GLU A 18 -22.10 -9.92 -14.90
N MET A 19 -22.80 -9.30 -13.94
CA MET A 19 -22.12 -8.83 -12.73
C MET A 19 -21.92 -10.04 -11.82
N THR A 20 -21.16 -11.03 -12.29
CA THR A 20 -20.34 -11.83 -11.39
C THR A 20 -19.17 -10.93 -11.02
N THR A 21 -19.43 -9.92 -10.20
CA THR A 21 -18.38 -9.52 -9.29
C THR A 21 -18.14 -10.76 -8.47
N ASN A 22 -17.12 -11.52 -8.87
CA ASN A 22 -16.34 -12.31 -7.96
C ASN A 22 -15.88 -11.31 -6.91
N LEU A 23 -16.77 -11.01 -5.96
CA LEU A 23 -16.42 -10.81 -4.58
C LEU A 23 -15.79 -12.14 -4.19
N THR A 24 -14.57 -12.38 -4.68
CA THR A 24 -13.60 -13.13 -3.91
C THR A 24 -13.63 -12.41 -2.59
N GLN A 25 -14.41 -12.96 -1.67
CA GLN A 25 -14.22 -12.80 -0.25
C GLN A 25 -12.72 -13.02 -0.09
N VAL A 26 -11.99 -11.91 -0.03
CA VAL A 26 -10.56 -11.94 0.18
C VAL A 26 -10.49 -12.53 1.57
N ASP A 27 -10.22 -13.84 1.63
CA ASP A 27 -9.87 -14.54 2.85
C ASP A 27 -8.99 -13.58 3.62
N ALA A 28 -9.40 -13.26 4.85
CA ALA A 28 -8.73 -12.33 5.71
C ALA A 28 -7.27 -12.79 5.80
N SER A 29 -6.43 -12.24 4.91
CA SER A 29 -5.07 -12.69 4.68
C SER A 29 -4.41 -12.65 6.04
N SER A 30 -4.07 -13.83 6.57
CA SER A 30 -3.35 -14.06 7.82
C SER A 30 -2.99 -12.75 8.51
N THR A 31 -3.75 -12.38 9.54
CA THR A 31 -3.71 -11.04 10.19
C THR A 31 -2.32 -10.66 10.74
N THR A 32 -1.34 -11.55 10.64
CA THR A 32 -0.04 -11.51 11.28
C THR A 32 1.13 -11.73 10.30
N THR A 33 0.86 -12.10 9.05
CA THR A 33 1.91 -12.38 8.03
C THR A 33 2.03 -11.22 7.05
N THR A 34 3.24 -10.68 6.90
CA THR A 34 3.48 -9.57 5.97
C THR A 34 3.60 -10.08 4.52
N PRO A 35 3.18 -9.28 3.52
CA PRO A 35 3.27 -9.67 2.12
C PRO A 35 4.71 -9.79 1.65
N LYS A 36 5.03 -10.86 0.90
CA LYS A 36 6.38 -11.09 0.33
C LYS A 36 6.90 -9.89 -0.46
N SER A 37 6.03 -9.19 -1.20
CA SER A 37 6.42 -8.03 -2.00
C SER A 37 7.00 -6.90 -1.17
N LEU A 38 6.51 -6.69 0.07
CA LEU A 38 6.94 -5.58 0.93
C LEU A 38 8.17 -5.92 1.80
N ARG A 39 8.53 -7.20 1.91
CA ARG A 39 9.65 -7.64 2.76
C ARG A 39 10.97 -7.05 2.29
N GLY A 40 11.81 -6.70 3.26
CA GLY A 40 13.10 -6.05 3.04
C GLY A 40 13.40 -4.98 4.08
N THR A 41 14.58 -4.37 3.96
CA THR A 41 14.94 -3.17 4.71
C THR A 41 14.87 -1.97 3.79
N TRP A 42 14.23 -0.92 4.25
CA TRP A 42 13.86 0.24 3.45
C TRP A 42 14.30 1.51 4.15
N TYR A 43 14.90 2.42 3.39
CA TYR A 43 15.50 3.66 3.86
C TYR A 43 14.88 4.84 3.12
N LYS A 44 14.47 5.84 3.89
CA LYS A 44 14.08 7.15 3.37
C LYS A 44 15.01 8.18 3.99
N TYR A 45 15.63 9.00 3.15
CA TYR A 45 16.39 10.14 3.64
C TYR A 45 15.45 11.11 4.35
N SER A 46 15.87 11.60 5.51
CA SER A 46 15.21 12.72 6.16
C SER A 46 16.03 13.97 5.90
N HIS A 47 16.97 14.28 6.78
CA HIS A 47 17.86 15.43 6.65
C HIS A 47 19.15 15.19 7.44
N SER A 48 20.20 15.95 7.14
CA SER A 48 21.49 15.91 7.86
C SER A 48 22.10 14.51 7.98
N GLY A 49 22.07 13.71 6.90
CA GLY A 49 22.64 12.36 6.89
C GLY A 49 21.80 11.31 7.64
N LYS A 50 20.61 11.67 8.15
CA LYS A 50 19.73 10.74 8.87
C LYS A 50 18.75 10.04 7.92
N PHE A 51 18.32 8.85 8.34
CA PHE A 51 17.42 8.01 7.59
C PHE A 51 16.31 7.46 8.48
N SER A 52 15.07 7.56 8.00
CA SER A 52 14.00 6.71 8.50
C SER A 52 14.17 5.30 7.94
N THR A 53 14.00 4.30 8.80
CA THR A 53 14.22 2.90 8.46
C THR A 53 12.97 2.08 8.74
N ILE A 54 12.56 1.29 7.76
CA ILE A 54 11.49 0.30 7.89
C ILE A 54 12.05 -1.07 7.50
N LYS A 55 12.01 -2.04 8.42
CA LYS A 55 12.35 -3.44 8.14
C LYS A 55 11.08 -4.27 8.20
N ILE A 56 10.77 -5.00 7.13
CA ILE A 56 9.60 -5.86 7.03
C ILE A 56 10.09 -7.30 6.83
N THR A 57 9.75 -8.17 7.78
CA THR A 57 9.99 -9.62 7.71
C THR A 57 8.65 -10.36 7.69
N THR A 58 8.66 -11.68 7.49
CA THR A 58 7.45 -12.50 7.44
C THR A 58 6.46 -12.22 8.57
N HIS A 59 6.94 -12.01 9.80
CA HIS A 59 6.11 -11.82 10.99
C HIS A 59 6.52 -10.60 11.84
N SER A 60 7.21 -9.63 11.25
CA SER A 60 7.53 -8.39 11.97
C SER A 60 7.66 -7.19 11.07
N VAL A 61 7.33 -6.03 11.62
CA VAL A 61 7.67 -4.72 11.06
C VAL A 61 8.47 -3.97 12.10
N THR A 62 9.64 -3.46 11.74
CA THR A 62 10.43 -2.55 12.59
C THR A 62 10.42 -1.18 11.96
N ASN A 63 9.91 -0.17 12.67
CA ASN A 63 9.87 1.21 12.22
C ASN A 63 10.74 2.07 13.13
N ASN A 64 11.84 2.63 12.59
CA ASN A 64 12.83 3.42 13.34
C ASN A 64 13.29 2.76 14.66
N GLY A 65 13.44 1.44 14.66
CA GLY A 65 13.86 0.65 15.84
C GLY A 65 12.71 0.04 16.63
N THR A 66 11.48 0.59 16.55
CA THR A 66 10.31 0.02 17.24
C THR A 66 9.79 -1.20 16.52
N VAL A 67 9.68 -2.33 17.23
CA VAL A 67 9.29 -3.63 16.66
C VAL A 67 7.82 -3.93 16.91
N TYR A 68 7.12 -4.32 15.84
CA TYR A 68 5.75 -4.79 15.83
C TYR A 68 5.74 -6.25 15.38
N SER A 69 5.16 -7.14 16.17
CA SER A 69 5.05 -8.57 15.83
C SER A 69 3.79 -9.18 16.43
N PRO A 70 3.35 -10.35 15.93
CA PRO A 70 2.16 -11.05 16.45
C PRO A 70 2.27 -11.46 17.92
N SER A 71 3.50 -11.71 18.39
CA SER A 71 3.83 -12.09 19.77
C SER A 71 3.84 -10.91 20.74
N ARG A 72 3.84 -9.67 20.26
CA ARG A 72 3.69 -8.48 21.11
C ARG A 72 2.24 -8.27 21.49
N SER A 73 2.03 -7.53 22.57
CA SER A 73 0.71 -7.14 23.07
C SER A 73 0.39 -5.67 22.78
N GLY A 74 -0.87 -5.30 22.97
CA GLY A 74 -1.34 -3.92 22.84
C GLY A 74 -1.03 -3.29 21.48
N SER A 75 -0.56 -2.05 21.50
CA SER A 75 -0.25 -1.25 20.32
C SER A 75 0.90 -1.83 19.47
N HIS A 76 1.76 -2.67 20.05
CA HIS A 76 2.88 -3.31 19.36
C HIS A 76 2.49 -4.63 18.67
N LYS A 77 1.28 -5.13 18.90
CA LYS A 77 0.79 -6.34 18.21
C LYS A 77 0.61 -6.05 16.73
N LEU A 78 1.33 -6.78 15.87
CA LEU A 78 1.23 -6.61 14.42
C LEU A 78 -0.11 -7.13 13.90
N LYS A 79 -0.80 -6.26 13.17
CA LYS A 79 -2.01 -6.55 12.40
C LYS A 79 -1.77 -6.14 10.95
N VAL A 80 -2.08 -7.05 10.04
CA VAL A 80 -1.93 -6.86 8.59
C VAL A 80 -3.32 -6.95 7.95
N SER A 81 -3.64 -6.01 7.08
CA SER A 81 -4.82 -6.08 6.23
C SER A 81 -4.48 -5.59 4.81
N LYS A 82 -5.29 -5.98 3.82
CA LYS A 82 -5.09 -5.64 2.42
C LYS A 82 -6.30 -4.85 1.92
N TRP A 83 -6.05 -3.79 1.15
CA TRP A 83 -7.08 -3.02 0.47
C TRP A 83 -6.60 -2.63 -0.93
N GLY A 84 -7.19 -3.23 -1.96
CA GLY A 84 -6.69 -3.13 -3.34
C GLY A 84 -5.23 -3.57 -3.47
N SER A 85 -4.38 -2.69 -4.01
CA SER A 85 -2.92 -2.90 -4.12
C SER A 85 -2.14 -2.54 -2.86
N TRP A 86 -2.81 -2.04 -1.82
CA TRP A 86 -2.20 -1.54 -0.59
C TRP A 86 -2.31 -2.55 0.55
N TYR A 87 -1.33 -2.50 1.44
CA TYR A 87 -1.30 -3.27 2.67
C TYR A 87 -1.17 -2.33 3.84
N SER A 88 -2.04 -2.52 4.81
CA SER A 88 -2.12 -1.74 6.02
C SER A 88 -1.44 -2.49 7.14
N PHE A 89 -0.61 -1.78 7.92
CA PHE A 89 -0.06 -2.29 9.16
C PHE A 89 -0.62 -1.48 10.33
N ASN A 90 -1.26 -2.17 11.28
CA ASN A 90 -1.82 -1.58 12.51
C ASN A 90 -2.74 -0.37 12.28
N THR A 91 -3.77 -0.47 11.43
CA THR A 91 -4.71 0.64 11.19
C THR A 91 -5.59 0.97 12.41
N GLY A 92 -5.75 2.27 12.70
CA GLY A 92 -6.61 2.80 13.76
C GLY A 92 -6.17 4.18 14.25
N SER A 93 -6.85 4.72 15.27
CA SER A 93 -6.53 6.00 15.94
C SER A 93 -5.38 5.91 16.97
N SER A 94 -4.67 4.78 17.00
CA SER A 94 -3.60 4.53 17.96
C SER A 94 -2.25 5.04 17.46
N SER A 95 -1.36 5.36 18.41
CA SER A 95 0.07 5.65 18.21
C SER A 95 0.86 4.56 17.46
N SER A 96 0.25 3.39 17.26
CA SER A 96 0.79 2.27 16.49
C SER A 96 0.41 2.24 15.01
N ASN A 97 -0.32 3.23 14.49
CA ASN A 97 -0.68 3.26 13.08
C ASN A 97 0.56 3.47 12.20
N LEU A 98 0.98 2.38 11.54
CA LEU A 98 2.15 2.40 10.66
C LEU A 98 1.79 2.91 9.26
N GLY A 99 0.51 2.93 8.92
CA GLY A 99 -0.01 3.43 7.65
C GLY A 99 -0.15 2.33 6.60
N GLN A 100 -0.27 2.77 5.35
CA GLN A 100 -0.56 1.94 4.20
C GLN A 100 0.64 1.90 3.25
N PHE A 101 0.95 0.71 2.77
CA PHE A 101 2.16 0.41 2.03
C PHE A 101 1.87 -0.33 0.73
N LYS A 102 2.64 0.00 -0.31
CA LYS A 102 2.76 -0.81 -1.53
C LYS A 102 4.19 -0.75 -2.03
N THR A 103 4.53 -1.61 -2.98
CA THR A 103 5.81 -1.48 -3.70
C THR A 103 5.56 -1.09 -5.13
N GLU A 104 6.39 -0.19 -5.64
CA GLU A 104 6.32 0.29 -7.03
C GLU A 104 7.71 0.45 -7.63
N LYS A 105 7.79 0.57 -8.96
CA LYS A 105 8.99 1.02 -9.64
C LYS A 105 9.03 2.55 -9.63
N ARG A 106 10.15 3.14 -9.21
CA ARG A 106 10.38 4.59 -9.20
C ARG A 106 11.75 4.92 -9.78
N LEU A 107 11.87 6.08 -10.42
CA LEU A 107 13.16 6.60 -10.84
C LEU A 107 13.91 7.09 -9.60
N ILE A 108 14.98 6.39 -9.23
CA ILE A 108 15.80 6.64 -8.05
C ILE A 108 17.25 6.72 -8.50
N ASN A 109 17.90 7.86 -8.31
CA ASN A 109 19.29 8.10 -8.71
C ASN A 109 19.57 7.67 -10.16
N GLY A 110 18.76 8.17 -11.10
CA GLY A 110 18.93 7.93 -12.55
C GLY A 110 18.53 6.53 -13.06
N SER A 111 17.98 5.64 -12.22
CA SER A 111 17.54 4.30 -12.66
C SER A 111 16.23 3.87 -12.01
N TYR A 112 15.44 3.05 -12.70
CA TYR A 112 14.21 2.50 -12.13
C TYR A 112 14.53 1.43 -11.10
N LYS A 113 14.09 1.65 -9.86
CA LYS A 113 14.28 0.73 -8.73
C LYS A 113 12.96 0.40 -8.08
N LYS A 114 12.90 -0.76 -7.45
CA LYS A 114 11.80 -1.11 -6.54
C LYS A 114 11.87 -0.21 -5.31
N ALA A 115 10.77 0.42 -4.96
CA ALA A 115 10.62 1.27 -3.80
C ALA A 115 9.41 0.86 -2.97
N LEU A 116 9.49 1.04 -1.66
CA LEU A 116 8.36 0.93 -0.76
C LEU A 116 7.71 2.30 -0.63
N ILE A 117 6.45 2.38 -1.04
CA ILE A 117 5.64 3.58 -0.97
C ILE A 117 4.77 3.51 0.28
N ARG A 118 4.80 4.57 1.10
CA ARG A 118 3.93 4.73 2.26
C ARG A 118 3.04 5.95 2.08
N TYR A 119 1.72 5.77 2.18
CA TYR A 119 0.79 6.89 2.18
C TYR A 119 0.92 7.71 3.48
N HIS A 120 0.97 9.03 3.36
CA HIS A 120 1.14 9.97 4.48
C HIS A 120 0.11 11.12 4.46
N GLY A 121 -1.15 10.82 4.09
CA GLY A 121 -2.22 11.83 4.11
C GLY A 121 -2.09 12.89 3.01
N ILE A 122 -3.19 13.59 2.70
CA ILE A 122 -3.26 14.74 1.76
C ILE A 122 -2.44 14.50 0.47
N GLY A 123 -2.61 13.33 -0.15
CA GLY A 123 -1.91 12.99 -1.41
C GLY A 123 -0.37 12.94 -1.31
N THR A 124 0.20 12.88 -0.11
CA THR A 124 1.65 12.78 0.15
C THR A 124 2.08 11.33 0.28
N TYR A 125 3.17 10.98 -0.39
CA TYR A 125 3.70 9.63 -0.46
C TYR A 125 5.18 9.61 -0.11
N TYR A 126 5.51 8.88 0.95
CA TYR A 126 6.89 8.62 1.33
C TYR A 126 7.48 7.48 0.52
N VAL A 127 8.67 7.72 -0.03
CA VAL A 127 9.38 6.76 -0.85
C VAL A 127 10.59 6.25 -0.09
N PHE A 128 10.59 4.95 0.20
CA PHE A 128 11.71 4.25 0.82
C PHE A 128 12.39 3.34 -0.20
N THR A 129 13.71 3.23 -0.10
CA THR A 129 14.58 2.55 -1.06
C THR A 129 15.39 1.47 -0.34
N GLN A 130 15.86 0.44 -1.05
CA GLN A 130 16.63 -0.64 -0.40
C GLN A 130 18.07 -0.25 -0.05
N HIS A 131 18.58 0.85 -0.62
CA HIS A 131 19.90 1.41 -0.34
C HIS A 131 19.76 2.81 0.23
N LYS A 132 20.78 3.30 0.93
CA LYS A 132 20.79 4.66 1.42
C LYS A 132 21.15 5.62 0.29
N TYR A 133 20.23 6.52 -0.05
CA TYR A 133 20.47 7.65 -0.94
C TYR A 133 20.31 8.94 -0.14
N HIS A 134 21.23 9.88 -0.25
CA HIS A 134 21.17 11.17 0.45
C HIS A 134 20.22 12.17 -0.25
N HIS A 135 19.03 11.70 -0.62
CA HIS A 135 17.98 12.47 -1.29
C HIS A 135 16.61 11.90 -0.93
N ASP A 136 15.64 12.76 -0.67
CA ASP A 136 14.26 12.35 -0.39
C ASP A 136 13.46 12.29 -1.70
N TYR A 137 13.08 11.08 -2.11
CA TYR A 137 12.31 10.82 -3.33
C TYR A 137 10.79 10.86 -3.10
N SER A 138 10.35 11.31 -1.93
CA SER A 138 8.93 11.47 -1.59
C SER A 138 8.26 12.51 -2.48
N PHE A 139 6.97 12.35 -2.73
CA PHE A 139 6.23 13.21 -3.66
C PHE A 139 4.81 13.47 -3.15
N ARG A 140 4.19 14.52 -3.69
CA ARG A 140 2.80 14.90 -3.47
C ARG A 140 2.07 14.93 -4.83
N ILE A 141 0.82 14.47 -4.87
CA ILE A 141 0.00 14.45 -6.10
C ILE A 141 -0.90 15.69 -6.19
N LEU A 142 -1.18 16.35 -5.06
CA LEU A 142 -2.00 17.55 -4.98
C LEU A 142 -1.07 18.74 -4.73
N ASP A 143 -0.80 19.52 -5.77
CA ASP A 143 -0.24 20.88 -5.65
C ASP A 143 -1.33 21.90 -5.98
#